data_AF-A0A7T5R921-F1
#
_entry.id   AF-A0A7T5R921-F1
#
_cell.length_a   1.000
_cell.length_b   1.000
_cell.length_c   1.000
_cell.angle_alpha   90.00
_cell.angle_beta   90.00
_cell.angle_gamma   90.00
#
_symmetry.space_group_name_H-M   'P 1'
#
loop_
_entity.id
_entity.type
_entity.pdbx_description
1 polymer ?
#
loop_
_entity_poly.entity_id
_entity_poly.type
_entity_poly.pdbx_seq_one_letter_code
_entity_poly.pdbx_strand_id
1 'polypeptide(L)' 'MSYTTIQISRETRGRLARLKETEGETYDELLNALLELVPSGDDEGEYTDEFKASLLRALADVKRGRTRTLREIREELGIR' A
#
# COMPACT_ATOMS: atom_id res chain seq x y z
N MET A 1 2.49 12.09 -23.51
CA MET A 1 2.51 11.85 -22.06
C MET A 1 3.43 12.87 -21.42
N SER A 2 2.99 13.53 -20.35
CA SER A 2 3.84 14.39 -19.52
C SER A 2 4.47 13.54 -18.42
N TYR A 3 5.79 13.57 -18.28
CA TYR A 3 6.48 12.83 -17.23
C TYR A 3 6.72 13.71 -16.02
N THR A 4 6.65 13.10 -14.83
CA THR A 4 7.11 13.70 -13.58
C THR A 4 8.22 12.85 -12.98
N THR A 5 8.88 13.34 -11.94
CA THR A 5 9.95 12.62 -11.25
C THR A 5 9.55 12.30 -9.82
N ILE A 6 9.78 11.05 -9.42
CA ILE A 6 9.74 10.64 -8.01
C ILE A 6 11.16 10.37 -7.52
N GLN A 7 11.42 10.63 -6.24
CA GLN A 7 12.69 10.30 -5.62
C GLN A 7 12.56 8.96 -4.88
N ILE A 8 13.42 8.00 -5.21
CA ILE A 8 13.50 6.70 -4.54
C ILE A 8 14.94 6.38 -4.17
N SER A 9 15.14 5.55 -3.14
CA SER A 9 16.48 5.12 -2.78
C SER A 9 17.10 4.25 -3.87
N ARG A 10 18.44 4.21 -3.93
CA ARG A 10 19.17 3.33 -4.85
C ARG A 10 18.82 1.85 -4.63
N GLU A 11 18.58 1.49 -3.37
CA GLU A 11 18.16 0.14 -2.98
C GLU A 11 16.78 -0.20 -3.57
N THR A 12 15.79 0.68 -3.41
CA THR A 12 14.45 0.49 -3.97
C THR A 12 14.52 0.37 -5.49
N ARG A 13 15.28 1.25 -6.16
CA ARG A 13 15.49 1.15 -7.62
C ARG A 13 16.11 -0.20 -8.01
N GLY A 14 17.08 -0.68 -7.25
CA GLY A 14 17.70 -1.98 -7.49
C GLY A 14 16.73 -3.16 -7.30
N ARG A 15 15.79 -3.05 -6.36
CA ARG A 15 14.70 -4.02 -6.20
C ARG A 15 13.74 -4.00 -7.40
N LEU A 16 13.33 -2.81 -7.84
CA LEU A 16 12.47 -2.66 -9.03
C LEU A 16 13.14 -3.21 -10.30
N ALA A 17 14.44 -2.95 -10.49
CA ALA A 17 15.17 -3.44 -11.65
C ALA A 17 15.17 -4.98 -11.76
N ARG A 18 15.15 -5.70 -10.62
CA ARG A 18 15.07 -7.17 -10.58
C ARG A 18 13.68 -7.73 -10.86
N LEU A 19 12.65 -6.89 -10.77
CA LEU A 19 11.27 -7.29 -11.05
C LEU A 19 10.89 -7.12 -12.52
N LYS A 20 11.73 -6.45 -13.32
CA LYS A 20 11.48 -6.27 -14.74
C LYS A 20 11.51 -7.63 -15.45
N GLU A 21 10.50 -7.90 -16.26
CA GLU A 21 10.40 -9.16 -17.03
C GLU A 21 11.31 -9.14 -18.25
N THR A 22 11.53 -7.95 -18.83
CA THR A 22 12.37 -7.77 -20.02
C THR A 22 13.30 -6.57 -19.90
N GLU A 23 14.38 -6.54 -20.69
CA GLU A 23 15.31 -5.42 -20.69
C GLU A 23 14.65 -4.09 -21.12
N GLY A 24 13.69 -4.16 -22.05
CA GLY A 24 13.02 -3.01 -22.64
C GLY A 24 11.87 -2.40 -21.82
N GLU A 25 11.37 -3.11 -20.82
CA GLU A 25 10.29 -2.62 -19.95
C GLU A 25 10.72 -1.31 -19.25
N THR A 26 9.80 -0.38 -19.04
CA THR A 26 10.07 0.87 -18.32
C THR A 26 9.70 0.72 -16.85
N TYR A 27 10.23 1.59 -15.98
CA TYR A 27 9.75 1.62 -14.60
C TYR A 27 8.29 2.05 -14.51
N ASP A 28 7.79 2.84 -15.46
CA ASP A 28 6.39 3.24 -15.49
C ASP A 28 5.48 2.05 -15.80
N GLU A 29 5.82 1.23 -16.80
CA GLU A 29 5.09 -0.02 -17.11
C GLU A 29 5.09 -0.98 -15.93
N LEU A 30 6.26 -1.25 -15.33
CA LEU A 30 6.37 -2.11 -14.14
C LEU A 30 5.53 -1.58 -12.98
N LEU A 31 5.60 -0.27 -12.69
CA LEU A 31 4.86 0.33 -11.59
C LEU A 31 3.35 0.25 -11.83
N ASN A 32 2.88 0.50 -13.06
CA ASN A 32 1.47 0.37 -13.39
C ASN A 32 0.99 -1.09 -13.31
N ALA A 33 1.77 -2.06 -13.80
CA ALA A 33 1.46 -3.48 -13.66
C ALA A 33 1.36 -3.90 -12.18
N LEU A 34 2.27 -3.42 -11.33
CA LEU A 34 2.20 -3.66 -9.88
C LEU A 34 0.98 -2.99 -9.23
N LEU A 35 0.57 -1.81 -9.71
CA LEU A 35 -0.61 -1.10 -9.21
C LEU A 35 -1.90 -1.81 -9.61
N GLU A 36 -1.96 -2.45 -10.79
CA GLU A 36 -3.11 -3.26 -11.23
C GLU A 36 -3.35 -4.49 -10.33
N LEU A 37 -2.30 -5.01 -9.67
CA LEU A 37 -2.44 -6.09 -8.69
C LEU A 37 -3.09 -5.63 -7.38
N VAL A 38 -3.16 -4.33 -7.13
CA VAL A 38 -3.81 -3.79 -5.93
C VAL A 38 -5.32 -3.83 -6.18
N PRO A 39 -6.10 -4.59 -5.37
CA PRO A 39 -7.55 -4.65 -5.56
C PRO A 39 -8.16 -3.25 -5.50
N SER A 40 -9.09 -2.96 -6.40
CA SER A 40 -9.87 -1.73 -6.37
C SER A 40 -11.03 -1.79 -5.38
N GLY A 41 -11.31 -2.96 -4.80
CA GLY A 41 -12.41 -3.22 -3.88
C GLY A 41 -12.46 -4.69 -3.47
N ASP A 42 -13.49 -5.03 -2.71
CA ASP A 42 -13.85 -6.39 -2.31
C ASP A 42 -15.39 -6.57 -2.31
N ASP A 43 -15.90 -7.60 -1.64
CA ASP A 43 -17.34 -7.87 -1.52
C ASP A 43 -18.12 -6.73 -0.81
N GLU A 44 -17.44 -5.81 -0.13
CA GLU A 44 -18.03 -4.63 0.51
C GLU A 44 -18.05 -3.39 -0.40
N GLY A 45 -17.38 -3.44 -1.56
CA GLY A 45 -17.39 -2.39 -2.58
C GLY A 45 -16.01 -1.83 -2.91
N GLU A 46 -15.98 -0.67 -3.57
CA GLU A 46 -14.73 -0.03 -3.99
C GLU A 46 -13.96 0.59 -2.82
N TYR A 47 -12.64 0.42 -2.85
CA TYR A 47 -11.71 1.08 -1.93
C TYR A 47 -11.59 2.56 -2.29
N THR A 48 -12.35 3.39 -1.58
CA THR A 48 -12.25 4.84 -1.70
C THR A 48 -10.87 5.34 -1.28
N ASP A 49 -10.52 6.55 -1.71
CA ASP A 49 -9.25 7.16 -1.34
C ASP A 49 -9.13 7.36 0.18
N GLU A 50 -10.25 7.66 0.87
CA GLU A 50 -10.31 7.74 2.32
C GLU A 50 -10.03 6.39 2.97
N PHE A 51 -10.60 5.31 2.43
CA PHE A 51 -10.37 3.95 2.93
C PHE A 51 -8.90 3.55 2.78
N LYS A 52 -8.32 3.72 1.58
CA LYS A 52 -6.88 3.47 1.31
C LYS A 52 -5.99 4.29 2.25
N ALA A 53 -6.31 5.56 2.45
CA ALA A 53 -5.58 6.42 3.39
C ALA A 53 -5.71 5.93 4.84
N SER A 54 -6.87 5.42 5.25
CA SER A 54 -7.08 4.86 6.60
C SER A 54 -6.23 3.59 6.81
N LEU A 55 -6.17 2.70 5.83
CA LEU A 55 -5.32 1.50 5.85
C LEU A 55 -3.84 1.86 5.98
N LEU A 56 -3.37 2.85 5.22
CA LEU A 56 -1.98 3.30 5.30
C LEU A 56 -1.63 3.89 6.68
N ARG A 57 -2.55 4.66 7.29
CA ARG A 57 -2.38 5.17 8.65
C ARG A 57 -2.34 4.05 9.67
N ALA A 58 -3.27 3.08 9.58
CA ALA A 58 -3.30 1.92 10.45
C ALA A 58 -2.00 1.10 10.36
N LEU A 59 -1.47 0.87 9.14
CA LEU A 59 -0.18 0.21 8.95
C LEU A 59 0.96 0.98 9.61
N ALA A 60 0.97 2.32 9.51
CA ALA A 60 1.97 3.15 10.15
C ALA A 60 1.88 3.11 11.68
N ASP A 61 0.67 3.00 12.25
CA ASP A 61 0.44 2.84 13.68
C ASP A 61 0.96 1.48 14.17
N VAL A 62 0.66 0.40 13.47
CA VAL A 62 1.18 -0.95 13.77
C VAL A 62 2.71 -0.95 13.75
N LYS A 63 3.33 -0.38 12.70
CA LYS A 63 4.79 -0.28 12.60
C LYS A 63 5.43 0.53 13.73
N ARG A 64 4.69 1.43 14.35
CA ARG A 64 5.15 2.26 15.49
C ARG A 64 4.74 1.69 16.85
N GLY A 65 4.14 0.50 16.88
CA GLY A 65 3.67 -0.12 18.12
C GLY A 65 2.45 0.58 18.75
N ARG A 66 1.75 1.43 18.00
CA ARG A 66 0.52 2.10 18.44
C ARG A 66 -0.68 1.19 18.23
N THR A 67 -0.67 0.05 18.89
CA THR A 67 -1.73 -0.98 18.80
C THR A 67 -2.52 -1.04 20.10
N ARG A 68 -3.75 -1.51 20.02
CA ARG A 68 -4.62 -1.76 21.18
C ARG A 68 -4.86 -3.26 21.29
N THR A 69 -4.99 -3.76 22.51
CA THR A 69 -5.29 -5.16 22.78
C THR A 69 -6.77 -5.45 22.52
N LEU A 70 -7.08 -6.72 22.20
CA LEU A 70 -8.47 -7.15 22.02
C LEU A 70 -9.33 -6.85 23.24
N ARG A 71 -8.77 -6.98 24.46
CA ARG A 71 -9.47 -6.68 25.71
C ARG A 71 -9.87 -5.19 25.79
N GLU A 72 -8.95 -4.29 25.51
CA GLU A 72 -9.22 -2.84 25.53
C GLU A 72 -10.31 -2.45 24.53
N ILE A 73 -10.28 -3.05 23.33
CA ILE A 73 -11.29 -2.79 22.30
C ILE A 73 -12.67 -3.36 22.69
N ARG A 74 -12.71 -4.57 23.29
CA ARG A 74 -13.97 -5.16 23.78
C ARG A 74 -14.62 -4.32 24.86
N GLU A 75 -13.83 -3.83 25.82
CA GLU A 75 -14.30 -2.94 26.90
C GLU A 75 -14.88 -1.63 26.34
N GLU A 76 -14.21 -1.01 25.37
CA GLU A 76 -14.68 0.24 24.74
C GLU A 76 -15.95 0.05 23.90
N LEU A 77 -16.05 -1.04 23.15
CA LEU A 77 -17.20 -1.33 22.29
C LEU A 77 -18.39 -1.95 23.06
N GLY A 78 -18.24 -2.23 24.36
CA GLY A 78 -19.27 -2.88 25.17
C GLY A 78 -19.54 -4.34 24.77
N ILE A 79 -18.60 -4.99 24.10
CA ILE A 79 -18.71 -6.38 23.63
C ILE A 79 -18.06 -7.29 24.67
N ARG A 80 -18.81 -8.26 25.20
CA ARG A 80 -18.30 -9.26 26.15
C ARG A 80 -17.58 -10.39 25.41
#